data_AF-A0A7S2GR25-F1
#
_entry.id   AF-A0A7S2GR25-F1
#
_cell.length_a   1.000
_cell.length_b   1.000
_cell.length_c   1.000
_cell.angle_alpha   90.00
_cell.angle_beta   90.00
_cell.angle_gamma   90.00
#
_symmetry.space_group_name_H-M   'P 1'
#
loop_
_entity.id
_entity.type
_entity.pdbx_description
1 polymer ?
#
loop_
_entity_poly.entity_id
_entity_poly.type
_entity_poly.pdbx_seq_one_letter_code
_entity_poly.pdbx_strand_id
1 'polypeptide(L)'
;VICVASLFCGSLNLALAGVLGETKLNVYDTVAYMAIPATIFLSPIILLVQKPVPPAWQQVFGKDMMTDFEVLTGTWGLNKMTIFWLFMSGVFSFAYNIIQFSIVHALSPSMTAFGGNFNKAALVFLTLLLPFLRVHQENPEWPWNAVLWGAVILNIAAFSGYSYLQIQAKRQKEAEAQKKQKMLEVTNDSEEEDDDSEDDDSDEDYSSSDNGKLC
;
A
#
# COMPACT_ATOMS: atom_id res chain seq x y z
N VAL A 1 -4.37 -23.14 -9.55
CA VAL A 1 -3.02 -22.79 -10.06
C VAL A 1 -2.97 -21.39 -10.65
N ILE A 2 -3.80 -21.04 -11.63
CA ILE A 2 -3.80 -19.71 -12.28
C ILE A 2 -4.03 -18.56 -11.29
N CYS A 3 -4.96 -18.70 -10.34
CA CYS A 3 -5.20 -17.68 -9.30
C CYS A 3 -3.98 -17.46 -8.39
N VAL A 4 -3.27 -18.53 -8.03
CA VAL A 4 -2.06 -18.45 -7.19
C VAL A 4 -0.93 -17.76 -7.96
N ALA A 5 -0.76 -18.09 -9.24
CA ALA A 5 0.20 -17.41 -10.11
C ALA A 5 -0.13 -15.91 -10.27
N SER A 6 -1.41 -15.57 -10.42
CA SER A 6 -1.87 -14.18 -10.48
C SER A 6 -1.59 -13.42 -9.17
N LEU A 7 -1.83 -14.05 -8.01
CA LEU A 7 -1.49 -13.46 -6.71
C LEU A 7 0.02 -13.23 -6.58
N PHE A 8 0.84 -14.18 -7.03
CA PHE A 8 2.30 -14.07 -7.00
C PHE A 8 2.81 -12.95 -7.92
N CYS A 9 2.30 -12.86 -9.15
CA CYS A 9 2.63 -11.75 -10.05
C CYS A 9 2.16 -10.40 -9.47
N GLY A 10 0.99 -10.35 -8.85
CA GLY A 10 0.47 -9.15 -8.18
C GLY A 10 1.35 -8.70 -7.01
N SER A 11 1.81 -9.64 -6.16
CA SER A 11 2.71 -9.32 -5.04
C SER A 11 4.09 -8.90 -5.52
N LEU A 12 4.63 -9.54 -6.57
CA LEU A 12 5.88 -9.13 -7.19
C LEU A 12 5.80 -7.71 -7.77
N ASN A 13 4.70 -7.38 -8.47
CA ASN A 13 4.53 -6.04 -9.04
C ASN A 13 4.49 -4.95 -7.94
N LEU A 14 3.80 -5.22 -6.82
CA LEU A 14 3.76 -4.31 -5.67
C LEU A 14 5.11 -4.17 -4.96
N ALA A 15 5.84 -5.28 -4.79
CA ALA A 15 7.16 -5.27 -4.17
C ALA A 15 8.18 -4.53 -5.03
N LEU A 16 8.19 -4.80 -6.34
CA LEU A 16 9.05 -4.09 -7.30
C LEU A 16 8.69 -2.61 -7.36
N ALA A 17 7.41 -2.24 -7.36
CA ALA A 17 7.00 -0.84 -7.31
C ALA A 17 7.41 -0.13 -6.02
N GLY A 18 7.44 -0.85 -4.89
CA GLY A 18 7.99 -0.35 -3.63
C GLY A 18 9.49 -0.03 -3.72
N VAL A 19 10.28 -0.92 -4.33
CA VAL A 19 11.73 -0.75 -4.52
C VAL A 19 12.04 0.30 -5.58
N LEU A 20 11.32 0.28 -6.71
CA LEU A 20 11.44 1.27 -7.79
C LEU A 20 10.93 2.65 -7.34
N GLY A 21 10.10 2.72 -6.31
CA GLY A 21 9.62 3.96 -5.71
C GLY A 21 10.67 4.84 -5.05
N GLU A 22 11.88 4.30 -4.82
CA GLU A 22 13.02 5.11 -4.38
C GLU A 22 13.63 5.92 -5.53
N THR A 23 13.30 5.58 -6.79
CA THR A 23 13.56 6.47 -7.92
C THR A 23 12.49 7.57 -7.91
N LYS A 24 12.90 8.85 -7.97
CA LYS A 24 12.04 10.05 -7.92
C LYS A 24 11.11 10.20 -9.15
N LEU A 25 10.54 9.12 -9.67
CA LEU A 25 9.57 9.16 -10.74
C LEU A 25 8.21 9.60 -10.18
N ASN A 26 7.57 10.51 -10.90
CA ASN A 26 6.22 10.93 -10.59
C ASN A 26 5.28 9.73 -10.74
N VAL A 27 4.34 9.54 -9.80
CA VAL A 27 3.46 8.36 -9.76
C VAL A 27 2.65 8.19 -11.05
N TYR A 28 2.28 9.31 -11.69
CA TYR A 28 1.60 9.33 -12.99
C TYR A 28 2.43 8.70 -14.10
N ASP A 29 3.73 9.00 -14.13
CA ASP A 29 4.66 8.48 -15.14
C ASP A 29 4.87 6.98 -14.92
N THR A 30 5.04 6.56 -13.66
CA THR A 30 5.17 5.14 -13.29
C THR A 30 3.96 4.31 -13.73
N VAL A 31 2.73 4.82 -13.56
CA VAL A 31 1.53 4.11 -14.01
C VAL A 31 1.48 4.02 -15.54
N ALA A 32 1.80 5.11 -16.24
CA ALA A 32 1.83 5.14 -17.71
C ALA A 32 2.91 4.21 -18.28
N TYR A 33 4.11 4.22 -17.69
CA TYR A 33 5.24 3.37 -18.07
C TYR A 33 5.00 1.89 -17.78
N MET A 34 4.06 1.53 -16.89
CA MET A 34 3.61 0.15 -16.73
C MET A 34 2.47 -0.23 -17.68
N ALA A 35 1.50 0.67 -17.89
CA ALA A 35 0.31 0.38 -18.68
C ALA A 35 0.62 0.22 -20.19
N ILE A 36 1.52 1.05 -20.74
CA ILE A 36 1.84 1.02 -22.18
C ILE A 36 2.53 -0.30 -22.55
N PRO A 37 3.63 -0.74 -21.90
CA PRO A 37 4.26 -2.02 -22.22
C PRO A 37 3.33 -3.20 -21.96
N ALA A 38 2.52 -3.16 -20.89
CA ALA A 38 1.53 -4.21 -20.64
C ALA A 38 0.51 -4.32 -21.77
N THR A 39 0.03 -3.20 -22.31
CA THR A 39 -0.91 -3.18 -23.44
C THR A 39 -0.28 -3.79 -24.69
N ILE A 40 0.97 -3.43 -24.99
CA ILE A 40 1.72 -3.98 -26.13
C ILE A 40 1.94 -5.50 -25.95
N PHE A 41 2.26 -5.94 -24.74
CA PHE A 41 2.47 -7.36 -24.46
C PHE A 41 1.17 -8.17 -24.56
N LEU A 42 0.03 -7.59 -24.16
CA LEU A 42 -1.27 -8.24 -24.21
C LEU A 42 -1.94 -8.14 -25.59
N SER A 43 -1.56 -7.19 -26.44
CA SER A 43 -2.24 -6.98 -27.73
C SER A 43 -2.28 -8.21 -28.64
N PRO A 44 -1.24 -9.05 -28.77
CA PRO A 44 -1.33 -10.27 -29.57
C PRO A 44 -2.35 -11.26 -29.00
N ILE A 45 -2.46 -11.35 -27.68
CA ILE A 45 -3.44 -12.23 -27.02
C ILE A 45 -4.85 -11.72 -27.27
N ILE A 46 -5.08 -10.42 -27.10
CA ILE A 46 -6.38 -9.76 -27.31
C ILE A 46 -6.86 -9.91 -28.75
N LEU A 47 -5.95 -9.77 -29.73
CA LEU A 47 -6.28 -9.76 -31.15
C LEU A 47 -6.33 -11.16 -31.78
N LEU A 48 -5.51 -12.11 -31.33
CA LEU A 48 -5.29 -13.38 -32.02
C LEU A 48 -5.82 -14.61 -31.28
N VAL A 49 -5.96 -14.56 -29.95
CA VAL A 49 -6.39 -15.73 -29.17
C VAL A 49 -7.91 -15.79 -29.11
N GLN A 50 -8.49 -16.79 -29.75
CA GLN A 50 -9.92 -17.09 -29.64
C GLN A 50 -10.21 -17.88 -28.37
N LYS A 51 -11.32 -17.51 -27.71
CA LYS A 51 -11.77 -18.12 -26.46
C LYS A 51 -13.23 -18.52 -26.58
N PRO A 52 -13.66 -19.59 -25.88
CA PRO A 52 -15.05 -19.99 -25.86
C PRO A 52 -15.89 -18.88 -25.21
N VAL A 53 -16.94 -18.44 -25.89
CA VAL A 53 -17.86 -17.43 -25.37
C VAL A 53 -19.03 -18.07 -24.61
N PRO A 54 -19.62 -17.39 -23.62
CA PRO A 54 -20.77 -17.91 -22.89
C PRO A 54 -21.95 -18.25 -23.81
N PRO A 55 -22.82 -19.23 -23.46
CA PRO A 55 -23.94 -19.64 -24.31
C PRO A 55 -24.88 -18.49 -24.72
N ALA A 56 -25.11 -17.54 -23.82
CA ALA A 56 -25.92 -16.35 -24.10
C ALA A 56 -25.32 -15.48 -25.23
N TRP A 57 -23.99 -15.47 -25.37
CA TRP A 57 -23.29 -14.70 -26.39
C TRP A 57 -23.27 -15.44 -27.72
N GLN A 58 -23.22 -16.78 -27.70
CA GLN A 58 -23.36 -17.60 -28.91
C GLN A 58 -24.69 -17.33 -29.62
N GLN A 59 -25.78 -17.18 -28.86
CA GLN A 59 -27.11 -16.85 -29.41
C GLN A 59 -27.15 -15.48 -30.10
N VAL A 60 -26.34 -14.53 -29.64
CA VAL A 60 -26.33 -13.15 -30.15
C VAL A 60 -25.35 -12.98 -31.31
N PHE A 61 -24.17 -13.59 -31.22
CA PHE A 61 -23.10 -13.44 -32.22
C PHE A 61 -23.02 -14.56 -33.24
N GLY A 62 -23.70 -15.70 -33.01
CA GLY A 62 -23.67 -16.87 -33.89
C GLY A 62 -22.32 -17.56 -33.98
N LYS A 63 -21.43 -17.35 -32.99
CA LYS A 63 -20.08 -17.91 -32.94
C LYS A 63 -19.81 -18.55 -31.58
N ASP A 64 -19.16 -19.71 -31.59
CA ASP A 64 -18.77 -20.43 -30.35
C ASP A 64 -17.44 -19.94 -29.78
N MET A 65 -16.58 -19.40 -30.64
CA MET A 65 -15.24 -18.92 -30.33
C MET A 65 -15.07 -17.51 -30.88
N MET A 66 -14.59 -16.59 -30.04
CA MET A 66 -14.33 -15.20 -30.44
C MET A 66 -13.06 -14.67 -29.78
N THR A 67 -12.38 -13.73 -30.44
CA THR A 67 -11.31 -12.94 -29.81
C THR A 67 -11.88 -11.82 -28.95
N ASP A 68 -11.09 -11.28 -28.02
CA ASP A 68 -11.51 -10.14 -27.19
C ASP A 68 -11.85 -8.91 -28.06
N PHE A 69 -11.18 -8.76 -29.21
CA PHE A 69 -11.47 -7.71 -30.18
C PHE A 69 -12.77 -7.92 -30.96
N GLU A 70 -13.07 -9.16 -31.38
CA GLU A 70 -14.36 -9.50 -31.99
C GLU A 70 -15.52 -9.25 -31.02
N VAL A 71 -15.33 -9.57 -29.74
CA VAL A 71 -16.28 -9.25 -28.67
C VAL A 71 -16.50 -7.75 -28.54
N LEU A 72 -15.42 -6.97 -28.53
CA LEU A 72 -15.49 -5.52 -28.38
C LEU A 72 -16.23 -4.87 -29.55
N THR A 73 -15.86 -5.24 -30.78
CA THR A 73 -16.49 -4.73 -32.02
C THR A 73 -17.94 -5.19 -32.16
N GLY A 74 -18.23 -6.45 -31.82
CA GLY A 74 -19.60 -6.97 -31.76
C GLY A 74 -20.47 -6.21 -30.76
N THR A 75 -19.95 -6.01 -29.54
CA THR A 75 -20.65 -5.26 -28.48
C THR A 75 -20.88 -3.80 -28.85
N TRP A 76 -19.93 -3.17 -29.55
CA TRP A 76 -20.06 -1.81 -30.08
C TRP A 76 -21.25 -1.65 -31.02
N GLY A 77 -21.49 -2.66 -31.88
CA GLY A 77 -22.63 -2.70 -32.78
C GLY A 77 -23.97 -2.88 -32.06
N LEU A 78 -23.99 -3.63 -30.95
CA LEU A 78 -25.21 -3.98 -30.22
C LEU A 78 -25.62 -2.91 -29.20
N ASN A 79 -24.68 -2.45 -28.37
CA ASN A 79 -24.97 -1.51 -27.29
C ASN A 79 -23.77 -0.59 -26.99
N LYS A 80 -23.84 0.64 -27.51
CA LYS A 80 -22.83 1.67 -27.29
C LYS A 80 -22.72 2.11 -25.83
N MET A 81 -23.80 2.02 -25.06
CA MET A 81 -23.77 2.38 -23.63
C MET A 81 -22.88 1.42 -22.83
N THR A 82 -22.88 0.12 -23.18
CA THR A 82 -21.98 -0.85 -22.57
C THR A 82 -20.52 -0.51 -22.84
N ILE A 83 -20.19 -0.07 -24.06
CA ILE A 83 -18.82 0.37 -24.36
C ILE A 83 -18.45 1.65 -23.62
N PHE A 84 -19.39 2.59 -23.47
CA PHE A 84 -19.16 3.77 -22.66
C PHE A 84 -18.81 3.40 -21.21
N TRP A 85 -19.54 2.47 -20.60
CA TRP A 85 -19.22 1.96 -19.27
C TRP A 85 -17.87 1.23 -19.21
N LEU A 86 -17.51 0.46 -20.25
CA LEU A 86 -16.21 -0.17 -20.36
C LEU A 86 -15.09 0.88 -20.37
N PHE A 87 -15.23 1.94 -21.16
CA PHE A 87 -14.25 3.03 -21.20
C PHE A 87 -14.14 3.73 -19.84
N MET A 88 -15.27 4.07 -19.21
CA MET A 88 -15.30 4.66 -17.87
C MET A 88 -14.62 3.76 -16.83
N SER A 89 -14.81 2.44 -16.92
CA SER A 89 -14.12 1.49 -16.04
C SER A 89 -12.59 1.54 -16.18
N GLY A 90 -12.09 1.80 -17.40
CA GLY A 90 -10.67 2.02 -17.65
C GLY A 90 -10.14 3.28 -16.97
N VAL A 91 -10.88 4.39 -17.03
CA VAL A 91 -10.53 5.65 -16.34
C VAL A 91 -10.49 5.45 -14.82
N PHE A 92 -11.50 4.80 -14.25
CA PHE A 92 -11.53 4.50 -12.82
C PHE A 92 -10.41 3.52 -12.42
N SER A 93 -10.09 2.55 -13.26
CA SER A 93 -8.97 1.63 -13.02
C SER A 93 -7.63 2.36 -13.02
N PHE A 94 -7.42 3.34 -13.91
CA PHE A 94 -6.23 4.17 -13.92
C PHE A 94 -6.10 5.01 -12.64
N ALA A 95 -7.17 5.68 -12.23
CA ALA A 95 -7.21 6.44 -10.98
C ALA A 95 -6.96 5.55 -9.75
N TYR A 96 -7.57 4.36 -9.71
CA TYR A 96 -7.33 3.36 -8.68
C TYR A 96 -5.85 2.94 -8.62
N ASN A 97 -5.21 2.69 -9.77
CA ASN A 97 -3.80 2.33 -9.82
C ASN A 97 -2.90 3.48 -9.33
N ILE A 98 -3.20 4.75 -9.66
CA ILE A 98 -2.47 5.90 -9.11
C ILE A 98 -2.56 5.95 -7.59
N ILE A 99 -3.76 5.79 -7.04
CA ILE A 99 -3.98 5.78 -5.58
C ILE A 99 -3.23 4.59 -4.96
N GLN A 100 -3.31 3.41 -5.57
CA GLN A 100 -2.61 2.22 -5.11
C GLN A 100 -1.10 2.44 -5.05
N PHE A 101 -0.47 2.96 -6.11
CA PHE A 101 0.96 3.26 -6.10
C PHE A 101 1.31 4.39 -5.14
N SER A 102 0.49 5.45 -5.04
CA SER A 102 0.70 6.51 -4.06
C SER A 102 0.71 5.97 -2.63
N ILE A 103 -0.16 5.01 -2.32
CA ILE A 103 -0.20 4.32 -1.03
C ILE A 103 1.04 3.42 -0.85
N VAL A 104 1.49 2.70 -1.89
CA VAL A 104 2.75 1.90 -1.84
C VAL A 104 3.98 2.78 -1.62
N HIS A 105 4.01 4.00 -2.16
CA HIS A 105 5.12 4.92 -1.95
C HIS A 105 5.07 5.57 -0.55
N ALA A 106 3.88 5.74 0.02
CA ALA A 106 3.69 6.36 1.34
C ALA A 106 3.75 5.35 2.52
N LEU A 107 3.40 4.08 2.28
CA LEU A 107 3.36 3.01 3.27
C LEU A 107 4.31 1.89 2.85
N SER A 108 4.91 1.18 3.81
CA SER A 108 5.76 0.03 3.48
C SER A 108 5.02 -0.98 2.58
N PRO A 109 5.71 -1.69 1.67
CA PRO A 109 5.08 -2.69 0.79
C PRO A 109 4.23 -3.73 1.54
N SER A 110 4.64 -4.08 2.76
CA SER A 110 3.88 -4.94 3.67
C SER A 110 2.52 -4.35 4.06
N MET A 111 2.47 -3.06 4.43
CA MET A 111 1.22 -2.36 4.77
C MET A 111 0.27 -2.29 3.59
N THR A 112 0.81 -2.07 2.39
CA THR A 112 -0.03 -1.99 1.20
C THR A 112 -0.60 -3.35 0.81
N ALA A 113 0.17 -4.44 0.96
CA ALA A 113 -0.35 -5.78 0.79
C ALA A 113 -1.46 -6.12 1.82
N PHE A 114 -1.25 -5.73 3.08
CA PHE A 114 -2.27 -5.89 4.13
C PHE A 114 -3.53 -5.03 3.88
N GLY A 115 -3.35 -3.76 3.46
CA GLY A 115 -4.45 -2.86 3.11
C GLY A 115 -5.25 -3.32 1.89
N GLY A 116 -4.58 -3.89 0.89
CA GLY A 116 -5.24 -4.48 -0.29
C GLY A 116 -6.11 -5.69 0.08
N ASN A 117 -5.64 -6.54 1.00
CA ASN A 117 -6.43 -7.66 1.52
C ASN A 117 -7.62 -7.19 2.35
N PHE A 118 -7.45 -6.13 3.15
CA PHE A 118 -8.55 -5.49 3.88
C PHE A 118 -9.60 -4.91 2.94
N ASN A 119 -9.21 -4.19 1.88
CA ASN A 119 -10.14 -3.61 0.91
C ASN A 119 -11.00 -4.69 0.23
N LYS A 120 -10.39 -5.83 -0.13
CA LYS A 120 -11.13 -6.99 -0.65
C LYS A 120 -12.08 -7.58 0.39
N ALA A 121 -11.63 -7.75 1.63
CA ALA A 121 -12.46 -8.27 2.71
C ALA A 121 -13.65 -7.33 3.04
N ALA A 122 -13.43 -6.02 3.02
CA ALA A 122 -14.47 -5.01 3.18
C ALA A 122 -15.49 -5.04 2.05
N LEU A 123 -15.06 -5.26 0.80
CA LEU A 123 -15.99 -5.44 -0.32
C LEU A 123 -16.83 -6.70 -0.15
N VAL A 124 -16.24 -7.83 0.25
CA VAL A 124 -16.99 -9.07 0.55
C VAL A 124 -17.95 -8.86 1.72
N PHE A 125 -17.54 -8.12 2.75
CA PHE A 125 -18.42 -7.75 3.86
C PHE A 125 -19.63 -6.93 3.38
N LEU A 126 -19.38 -5.93 2.54
CA LEU A 126 -20.43 -5.07 1.97
C LEU A 126 -21.38 -5.85 1.06
N THR A 127 -20.90 -6.80 0.24
CA THR A 127 -21.78 -7.64 -0.58
C THR A 127 -22.61 -8.60 0.26
N LEU A 128 -22.07 -9.08 1.39
CA LEU A 128 -22.85 -9.89 2.33
C LEU A 128 -23.93 -9.07 3.06
N LEU A 129 -23.69 -7.79 3.34
CA LEU A 129 -24.64 -6.93 4.05
C LEU A 129 -25.68 -6.30 3.10
N LEU A 130 -25.26 -5.89 1.90
CA LEU A 130 -26.08 -5.12 0.96
C LEU A 130 -26.51 -5.98 -0.24
N PRO A 131 -27.79 -6.38 -0.35
CA PRO A 131 -28.25 -7.30 -1.37
C PRO A 131 -28.15 -6.74 -2.80
N PHE A 132 -28.19 -5.43 -2.98
CA PHE A 132 -28.07 -4.79 -4.31
C PHE A 132 -26.64 -4.79 -4.87
N LEU A 133 -25.63 -5.06 -4.04
CA LEU A 133 -24.23 -5.22 -4.49
C LEU A 133 -23.90 -6.67 -4.85
N ARG A 134 -24.83 -7.61 -4.65
CA ARG A 134 -24.60 -9.03 -4.91
C ARG A 134 -24.76 -9.34 -6.39
N VAL A 135 -23.82 -10.10 -6.92
CA VAL A 135 -23.90 -10.67 -8.28
C VAL A 135 -24.89 -11.85 -8.32
N HIS A 136 -24.99 -12.59 -7.22
CA HIS A 136 -25.89 -13.74 -7.07
C HIS A 136 -27.03 -13.36 -6.13
N GLN A 137 -28.23 -13.80 -6.46
CA GLN A 137 -29.45 -13.44 -5.73
C GLN A 137 -29.47 -14.04 -4.32
N GLU A 138 -28.74 -15.14 -4.11
CA GLU A 138 -28.65 -15.87 -2.86
C GLU A 138 -27.20 -15.92 -2.35
N ASN A 139 -27.05 -15.88 -1.03
CA ASN A 139 -25.76 -16.11 -0.38
C ASN A 139 -25.42 -17.61 -0.45
N PRO A 140 -24.12 -17.98 -0.33
CA PRO A 140 -23.73 -19.38 -0.30
C PRO A 140 -24.54 -20.15 0.75
N GLU A 141 -24.91 -21.39 0.45
CA GLU A 141 -25.61 -22.24 1.40
C GLU A 141 -24.77 -22.51 2.65
N TRP A 142 -25.45 -22.94 3.72
CA TRP A 142 -24.79 -23.40 4.93
C TRP A 142 -23.97 -24.67 4.63
N PRO A 143 -22.71 -24.83 5.12
CA PRO A 143 -22.00 -24.02 6.12
C PRO A 143 -21.09 -22.93 5.55
N TRP A 144 -20.96 -22.81 4.22
CA TRP A 144 -19.99 -21.92 3.59
C TRP A 144 -20.23 -20.44 3.91
N ASN A 145 -21.49 -20.04 4.12
CA ASN A 145 -21.80 -18.70 4.61
C ASN A 145 -21.12 -18.38 5.95
N ALA A 146 -21.16 -19.31 6.91
CA ALA A 146 -20.56 -19.11 8.23
C ALA A 146 -19.02 -19.00 8.15
N VAL A 147 -18.40 -19.84 7.31
CA VAL A 147 -16.96 -19.77 7.04
C VAL A 147 -16.59 -18.42 6.41
N LEU A 148 -17.40 -17.93 5.48
CA LEU A 148 -17.19 -16.66 4.80
C LEU A 148 -17.27 -15.47 5.78
N TRP A 149 -18.30 -15.43 6.63
CA TRP A 149 -18.43 -14.44 7.70
C TRP A 149 -17.26 -14.48 8.67
N GLY A 150 -16.89 -15.68 9.14
CA GLY A 150 -15.75 -15.87 10.03
C GLY A 150 -14.44 -15.38 9.43
N ALA A 151 -14.17 -15.71 8.16
CA ALA A 151 -12.97 -15.28 7.45
C ALA A 151 -12.90 -13.75 7.30
N VAL A 152 -14.01 -13.10 6.95
CA VAL A 152 -14.07 -11.64 6.79
C VAL A 152 -13.88 -10.92 8.11
N ILE A 153 -14.58 -11.35 9.17
CA ILE A 153 -14.46 -10.76 10.52
C ILE A 153 -13.03 -10.91 11.04
N LEU A 154 -12.43 -12.10 10.91
CA LEU A 154 -11.07 -12.36 11.35
C LEU A 154 -10.05 -11.50 10.59
N ASN A 155 -10.24 -11.31 9.28
CA ASN A 155 -9.39 -10.45 8.47
C ASN A 155 -9.46 -8.98 8.91
N ILE A 156 -10.67 -8.45 9.10
CA ILE A 156 -10.91 -7.09 9.59
C ILE A 156 -10.29 -6.90 10.99
N ALA A 157 -10.47 -7.87 11.90
CA ALA A 157 -9.91 -7.82 13.24
C ALA A 157 -8.37 -7.85 13.21
N ALA A 158 -7.77 -8.74 12.42
CA ALA A 158 -6.32 -8.83 12.27
C ALA A 158 -5.72 -7.55 11.69
N PHE A 159 -6.35 -6.98 10.66
CA PHE A 159 -5.91 -5.71 10.07
C PHE A 159 -6.02 -4.55 11.05
N SER A 160 -7.13 -4.48 11.82
CA SER A 160 -7.34 -3.45 12.83
C SER A 160 -6.31 -3.54 13.96
N GLY A 161 -6.03 -4.75 14.45
CA GLY A 161 -5.02 -4.99 15.48
C GLY A 161 -3.61 -4.65 15.00
N TYR A 162 -3.24 -5.07 13.80
CA TYR A 162 -1.94 -4.73 13.19
C TYR A 162 -1.78 -3.21 13.00
N SER A 163 -2.80 -2.54 12.45
CA SER A 163 -2.80 -1.08 12.27
C SER A 163 -2.66 -0.34 13.60
N TYR A 164 -3.33 -0.81 14.66
CA TYR A 164 -3.21 -0.23 15.99
C TYR A 164 -1.79 -0.33 16.55
N LEU A 165 -1.17 -1.51 16.47
CA LEU A 165 0.20 -1.72 16.93
C LEU A 165 1.20 -0.86 16.14
N GLN A 166 0.98 -0.71 14.82
CA GLN A 166 1.85 0.11 14.00
C GLN A 166 1.74 1.60 14.35
N ILE A 167 0.53 2.11 14.59
CA ILE A 167 0.33 3.51 15.03
C ILE A 167 1.07 3.75 16.35
N GLN A 168 1.04 2.79 17.28
CA GLN A 168 1.82 2.91 18.51
C GLN A 168 3.33 2.93 18.26
N ALA A 169 3.85 2.02 17.43
CA ALA A 169 5.27 1.97 17.11
C ALA A 169 5.77 3.26 16.43
N LYS A 170 4.95 3.86 15.55
CA LYS A 170 5.26 5.13 14.91
C LYS A 170 5.30 6.28 15.93
N ARG A 171 4.31 6.36 16.82
CA ARG A 171 4.27 7.36 17.92
C ARG A 171 5.46 7.24 18.86
N GLN A 172 5.89 6.01 19.19
CA GLN A 172 7.06 5.77 20.04
C GLN A 172 8.35 6.28 19.37
N LYS A 173 8.56 5.97 18.08
CA LYS A 173 9.73 6.45 17.33
C LYS A 173 9.76 7.97 17.22
N GLU A 174 8.62 8.62 16.97
CA GLU A 174 8.52 10.08 16.92
C GLU A 174 8.83 10.70 18.30
N ALA A 175 8.34 10.11 19.39
CA ALA A 175 8.64 10.57 20.74
C ALA A 175 10.12 10.39 21.12
N GLU A 176 10.75 9.28 20.72
CA GLU A 176 12.18 9.05 20.91
C GLU A 176 13.03 10.03 20.09
N ALA A 177 12.65 10.31 18.84
CA ALA A 177 13.33 11.29 17.99
C ALA A 177 13.23 12.70 18.59
N GLN A 178 12.05 13.11 19.08
CA GLN A 178 11.87 14.39 19.76
C GLN A 178 12.68 14.49 21.05
N LYS A 179 12.76 13.41 21.85
CA LYS A 179 13.60 13.37 23.04
C LYS A 179 15.09 13.49 22.69
N LYS A 180 15.55 12.78 21.66
CA LYS A 180 16.94 12.85 21.19
C LYS A 180 17.29 14.23 20.66
N GLN A 181 16.38 14.87 19.92
CA GLN A 181 16.56 16.22 19.40
C GLN A 181 16.64 17.25 20.54
N LYS A 182 15.75 17.17 21.54
CA LYS A 182 15.82 18.02 22.74
C LYS A 182 17.09 17.81 23.57
N MET A 183 17.59 16.57 23.70
CA MET A 183 18.88 16.33 24.36
C MET A 183 20.03 16.97 23.59
N LEU A 184 20.07 16.84 22.26
CA LEU A 184 21.10 17.46 21.41
C LEU A 184 21.08 18.99 21.48
N GLU A 185 19.89 19.59 21.52
CA GLU A 185 19.71 21.04 21.63
C GLU A 185 20.23 21.56 22.99
N VAL A 186 19.89 20.87 24.09
CA VAL A 186 20.41 21.19 25.43
C VAL A 186 21.92 21.00 25.53
N THR A 187 22.48 19.96 24.89
CA THR A 187 23.95 19.75 24.89
C THR A 187 24.69 20.82 24.09
N ASN A 188 24.15 21.26 22.95
CA ASN A 188 24.75 22.36 22.18
C ASN A 188 24.67 23.71 22.90
N ASP A 189 23.57 24.01 23.58
CA ASP A 189 23.45 25.26 24.38
C ASP A 189 24.37 25.23 25.61
N SER A 190 24.77 24.05 26.09
CA SER A 190 25.71 23.90 27.21
C SER A 190 27.18 23.98 26.80
N GLU A 191 27.50 23.90 25.50
CA GLU A 191 28.88 24.01 24.97
C GLU A 191 29.23 25.46 24.55
N GLU A 192 28.28 26.41 24.58
CA GLU A 192 28.52 27.84 24.31
C GLU A 192 28.63 28.71 25.59
N GLU A 193 28.52 28.14 26.80
CA GLU A 193 28.62 28.88 28.08
C GLU A 193 29.86 28.57 28.95
N ASP A 194 30.89 27.89 28.42
CA ASP A 194 32.14 27.56 29.16
C ASP A 194 33.41 28.11 28.47
N ASP A 195 33.41 29.39 28.08
CA ASP A 195 34.64 30.08 27.65
C ASP A 195 34.58 31.58 28.01
N ASP A 196 34.61 31.90 29.32
CA ASP A 196 35.07 33.20 29.84
C ASP A 196 35.09 33.21 31.39
N SER A 197 36.19 32.74 31.99
CA SER A 197 36.79 33.36 33.20
C SER A 197 38.09 32.64 33.62
N GLU A 198 39.19 32.98 32.96
CA GLU A 198 40.51 32.97 33.61
C GLU A 198 40.89 34.43 33.95
N ASP A 199 41.70 34.58 35.00
CA ASP A 199 42.30 35.80 35.57
C ASP A 199 41.51 36.53 36.67
N ASP A 200 41.87 36.28 37.94
CA ASP A 200 42.62 37.30 38.71
C ASP A 200 43.25 36.72 39.99
N ASP A 201 44.53 37.07 40.19
CA ASP A 201 45.41 36.76 41.31
C ASP A 201 44.95 37.43 42.62
N SER A 202 45.18 36.79 43.77
CA SER A 202 45.86 37.45 44.92
C SER A 202 46.15 36.48 46.09
N ASP A 203 47.45 36.35 46.37
CA ASP A 203 48.03 35.85 47.61
C ASP A 203 47.53 36.63 48.84
N GLU A 204 47.38 35.98 50.00
CA GLU A 204 48.01 36.48 51.24
C GLU A 204 48.11 35.41 52.35
N ASP A 205 49.30 35.44 52.93
CA ASP A 205 49.98 34.56 53.87
C ASP A 205 49.50 34.79 55.32
N TYR A 206 49.47 33.76 56.18
CA TYR A 206 49.79 33.91 57.62
C TYR A 206 50.05 32.56 58.31
N SER A 207 51.34 32.22 58.32
CA SER A 207 52.14 31.51 59.33
C SER A 207 51.52 31.35 60.75
N SER A 208 51.69 30.16 61.35
CA SER A 208 52.60 29.99 62.51
C SER A 208 52.60 28.57 63.12
N SER A 209 53.77 27.92 63.00
CA SER A 209 54.52 27.16 64.03
C SER A 209 53.86 25.92 64.69
N ASP A 210 54.53 24.82 65.04
CA ASP A 210 55.95 24.61 65.29
C ASP A 210 56.25 23.10 65.47
N ASN A 211 57.50 22.73 65.18
CA ASN A 211 58.34 21.66 65.76
C ASN A 211 57.80 20.21 65.85
N GLY A 212 58.40 19.24 65.15
CA GLY A 212 59.76 18.71 65.32
C GLY A 212 59.62 17.18 65.46
N LYS A 213 60.51 16.27 65.07
CA LYS A 213 61.96 16.20 65.01
C LYS A 213 62.34 14.97 64.17
N LEU A 214 63.55 15.05 63.60
CA LEU A 214 64.54 13.99 63.34
C LEU A 214 64.23 12.63 64.01
N CYS A 215 64.38 11.48 63.35
CA CYS A 215 65.50 11.02 62.53
C CYS A 215 65.05 10.13 61.37
#